data_AF-A0A2V2U349-F1
#
_entry.id   AF-A0A2V2U349-F1
#
_cell.length_a   1.000
_cell.length_b   1.000
_cell.length_c   1.000
_cell.angle_alpha   90.00
_cell.angle_beta   90.00
_cell.angle_gamma   90.00
#
_symmetry.space_group_name_H-M   'P 1'
#
loop_
_entity.id
_entity.type
_entity.pdbx_description
1 polymer ?
#
loop_
_entity_poly.entity_id
_entity_poly.type
_entity_poly.pdbx_seq_one_letter_code
_entity_poly.pdbx_strand_id
1 'polypeptide(L)'
;MQVDSGLDVRPVGLGARDSLRLEAGLFLYGNDMDEHNTPLEASLSWTVKFDKKQDFVGKKALQTKSVTRKLVGFEMLSKRIARKGNEVFIAGSKIGSVTSGGLSPTLKKSIGFCFVPSQVTLGQSVDIGIMMGAGMKGGAGGLEDAILSADKKTLYPTRITSTRLYKRNK
;
A
#
# COMPACT_ATOMS: atom_id res chain seq x y z
N MET A 1 11.29 -3.22 -39.96
CA MET A 1 11.11 -1.77 -39.71
C MET A 1 10.87 -1.61 -38.22
N GLN A 2 11.82 -1.02 -37.47
CA GLN A 2 11.62 -0.73 -36.05
C GLN A 2 10.71 0.50 -35.95
N VAL A 3 9.60 0.41 -35.24
CA VAL A 3 8.49 1.38 -35.27
C VAL A 3 8.82 2.66 -34.48
N ASP A 4 9.94 2.67 -33.76
CA ASP A 4 10.41 3.69 -32.82
C ASP A 4 11.62 4.49 -33.34
N SER A 5 12.03 4.31 -34.60
CA SER A 5 13.20 4.99 -35.16
C SER A 5 13.05 6.52 -35.09
N GLY A 6 13.77 7.16 -34.16
CA GLY A 6 13.71 8.61 -33.90
C GLY A 6 13.20 9.01 -32.51
N LEU A 7 12.76 8.04 -31.69
CA LEU A 7 12.34 8.26 -30.30
C LEU A 7 13.32 7.56 -29.34
N ASP A 8 13.67 8.18 -28.20
CA ASP A 8 14.48 7.54 -27.12
C ASP A 8 13.58 6.64 -26.26
N VAL A 9 12.99 5.62 -26.89
CA VAL A 9 12.16 4.62 -26.22
C VAL A 9 13.07 3.48 -25.76
N ARG A 10 12.95 3.11 -24.48
CA ARG A 10 13.71 2.00 -23.89
C ARG A 10 12.76 0.98 -23.30
N PRO A 11 13.07 -0.33 -23.38
CA PRO A 11 12.26 -1.35 -22.74
C PRO A 11 12.24 -1.13 -21.22
N VAL A 12 11.08 -1.37 -20.61
CA VAL A 12 10.89 -1.25 -19.16
C VAL A 12 10.51 -2.61 -18.56
N GLY A 13 11.15 -2.94 -17.44
CA GLY A 13 10.89 -4.17 -16.70
C GLY A 13 9.69 -4.08 -15.77
N LEU A 14 9.32 -5.23 -15.19
CA LEU A 14 8.18 -5.36 -14.28
C LEU A 14 8.28 -4.43 -13.05
N GLY A 15 9.48 -4.27 -12.47
CA GLY A 15 9.68 -3.40 -11.31
C GLY A 15 9.45 -1.90 -11.61
N ALA A 16 9.75 -1.46 -12.84
CA ALA A 16 9.46 -0.10 -13.27
C ALA A 16 7.95 0.14 -13.40
N ARG A 17 7.20 -0.85 -13.91
CA ARG A 17 5.74 -0.82 -13.93
C ARG A 17 5.16 -0.74 -12.51
N ASP A 18 5.67 -1.54 -11.58
CA ASP A 18 5.15 -1.61 -10.22
C ASP A 18 5.44 -0.35 -9.40
N SER A 19 6.56 0.33 -9.63
CA SER A 19 6.82 1.66 -9.02
C SER A 19 5.93 2.74 -9.65
N LEU A 20 5.80 2.76 -10.99
CA LEU A 20 4.98 3.74 -11.70
C LEU A 20 3.50 3.67 -11.28
N ARG A 21 2.94 2.46 -11.17
CA ARG A 21 1.54 2.28 -10.77
C ARG A 21 1.30 2.76 -9.33
N LEU A 22 2.27 2.56 -8.43
CA LEU A 22 2.19 3.08 -7.06
C LEU A 22 2.15 4.62 -7.09
N GLU A 23 3.12 5.25 -7.77
CA GLU A 23 3.16 6.71 -7.90
C GLU A 23 1.87 7.28 -8.51
N ALA A 24 1.34 6.63 -9.53
CA ALA A 24 0.10 7.02 -10.22
C ALA A 24 -1.19 6.79 -9.39
N GLY A 25 -1.12 6.01 -8.31
CA GLY A 25 -2.30 5.66 -7.52
C GLY A 25 -3.16 4.55 -8.12
N LEU A 26 -2.56 3.64 -8.89
CA LEU A 26 -3.24 2.53 -9.55
C LEU A 26 -3.17 1.27 -8.68
N PHE A 27 -4.33 0.67 -8.47
CA PHE A 27 -4.53 -0.50 -7.63
C PHE A 27 -4.35 -1.79 -8.41
N LEU A 28 -3.79 -2.81 -7.76
CA LEU A 28 -3.57 -4.13 -8.34
C LEU A 28 -4.57 -5.14 -7.76
N TYR A 29 -5.33 -5.81 -8.64
CA TYR A 29 -6.17 -6.93 -8.22
C TYR A 29 -5.32 -8.08 -7.64
N GLY A 30 -5.79 -8.68 -6.56
CA GLY A 30 -5.06 -9.66 -5.76
C GLY A 30 -4.18 -9.03 -4.66
N ASN A 31 -3.94 -7.72 -4.69
CA ASN A 31 -3.20 -7.00 -3.63
C ASN A 31 -4.06 -5.94 -2.95
N ASP A 32 -4.45 -4.92 -3.70
CA ASP A 32 -5.16 -3.75 -3.19
C ASP A 32 -6.68 -3.91 -3.32
N MET A 33 -7.12 -4.80 -4.21
CA MET A 33 -8.52 -5.16 -4.46
C MET A 33 -8.64 -6.66 -4.67
N ASP A 34 -9.70 -7.26 -4.13
CA ASP A 34 -10.02 -8.68 -4.26
C ASP A 34 -11.51 -8.90 -3.97
N GLU A 35 -11.96 -10.16 -3.94
CA GLU A 35 -13.35 -10.51 -3.64
C GLU A 35 -13.77 -10.24 -2.19
N HIS A 36 -12.82 -9.88 -1.31
CA HIS A 36 -13.05 -9.66 0.11
C HIS A 36 -13.16 -8.17 0.48
N ASN A 37 -12.95 -7.26 -0.47
CA ASN A 37 -13.12 -5.84 -0.27
C ASN A 37 -13.99 -5.22 -1.36
N THR A 38 -14.64 -4.11 -1.00
CA THR A 38 -15.55 -3.40 -1.90
C THR A 38 -14.88 -2.17 -2.52
N PRO A 39 -15.37 -1.69 -3.68
CA PRO A 39 -14.91 -0.43 -4.25
C PRO A 39 -15.04 0.76 -3.29
N LEU A 40 -16.00 0.73 -2.37
CA LEU A 40 -16.19 1.77 -1.35
C LEU A 40 -15.07 1.76 -0.31
N GLU A 41 -14.64 0.57 0.13
CA GLU A 41 -13.48 0.40 1.01
C GLU A 41 -12.17 0.71 0.27
N ALA A 42 -12.06 0.35 -1.02
CA ALA A 42 -10.86 0.58 -1.82
C ALA A 42 -10.66 2.03 -2.29
N SER A 43 -11.41 3.01 -1.75
CA SER A 43 -11.38 4.42 -2.18
C SER A 43 -11.70 4.63 -3.67
N LEU A 44 -12.51 3.73 -4.24
CA LEU A 44 -13.00 3.76 -5.63
C LEU A 44 -14.49 4.11 -5.73
N SER A 45 -15.08 4.73 -4.71
CA SER A 45 -16.50 5.14 -4.75
C SER A 45 -16.85 5.99 -5.98
N TRP A 46 -15.89 6.75 -6.51
CA TRP A 46 -16.05 7.56 -7.71
C TRP A 46 -16.35 6.76 -9.00
N THR A 47 -15.98 5.48 -9.05
CA THR A 47 -16.25 4.59 -10.21
C THR A 47 -17.64 3.97 -10.16
N VAL A 48 -18.29 3.95 -8.99
CA VAL A 48 -19.61 3.35 -8.78
C VAL A 48 -20.70 4.40 -9.02
N LYS A 49 -21.61 4.12 -9.95
CA LYS A 49 -22.72 5.03 -10.30
C LYS A 49 -24.04 4.43 -9.82
N PHE A 50 -24.48 4.83 -8.63
CA PHE A 50 -25.74 4.36 -8.05
C PHE A 50 -26.98 4.91 -8.79
N ASP A 51 -26.85 6.05 -9.46
CA ASP A 51 -27.97 6.74 -10.12
C ASP A 51 -28.28 6.23 -11.54
N LYS A 52 -27.62 5.15 -11.98
CA LYS A 52 -27.93 4.53 -13.27
C LYS A 52 -29.34 3.95 -13.25
N LYS A 53 -30.08 4.19 -14.35
CA LYS A 53 -31.43 3.65 -14.57
C LYS A 53 -31.45 2.11 -14.54
N GLN A 54 -30.42 1.48 -15.08
CA GLN A 54 -30.24 0.03 -15.03
C GLN A 54 -29.53 -0.38 -13.75
N ASP A 55 -30.02 -1.45 -13.11
CA ASP A 55 -29.33 -2.08 -11.99
C ASP A 55 -28.09 -2.85 -12.45
N PHE A 56 -27.12 -3.00 -11.54
CA PHE A 56 -25.92 -3.80 -11.75
C PHE A 56 -25.75 -4.80 -10.61
N VAL A 57 -25.03 -5.89 -10.87
CA VAL A 57 -24.77 -6.95 -9.89
C VAL A 57 -24.06 -6.35 -8.67
N GLY A 58 -24.63 -6.55 -7.48
CA GLY A 58 -24.08 -6.04 -6.22
C GLY A 58 -24.49 -4.62 -5.84
N LYS A 59 -25.30 -3.91 -6.63
CA LYS A 59 -25.75 -2.53 -6.32
C LYS A 59 -26.38 -2.42 -4.92
N LYS A 60 -27.39 -3.25 -4.64
CA LYS A 60 -28.08 -3.27 -3.33
C LYS A 60 -27.13 -3.57 -2.17
N ALA A 61 -26.23 -4.54 -2.36
CA ALA A 61 -25.25 -4.92 -1.36
C ALA A 61 -24.26 -3.79 -1.05
N LEU A 62 -23.85 -3.01 -2.06
CA LEU A 62 -22.99 -1.84 -1.87
C LEU A 62 -23.70 -0.69 -1.15
N GLN A 63 -25.01 -0.51 -1.37
CA GLN A 63 -25.78 0.56 -0.72
C GLN A 63 -26.00 0.30 0.78
N THR A 64 -26.11 -0.95 1.19
CA THR A 64 -26.35 -1.32 2.60
C THR A 64 -25.08 -1.56 3.39
N LYS A 65 -23.92 -1.71 2.72
CA LYS A 65 -22.65 -2.01 3.39
C LYS A 65 -22.06 -0.79 4.07
N SER A 66 -21.87 -0.89 5.39
CA SER A 66 -21.13 0.10 6.17
C SER A 66 -19.63 -0.02 5.89
N VAL A 67 -18.97 1.13 5.67
CA VAL A 67 -17.53 1.22 5.39
C VAL A 67 -16.77 1.49 6.69
N THR A 68 -16.27 0.42 7.32
CA THR A 68 -15.54 0.49 8.59
C THR A 68 -14.02 0.66 8.42
N ARG A 69 -13.52 0.35 7.22
CA ARG A 69 -12.11 0.49 6.82
C ARG A 69 -12.00 1.08 5.43
N LYS A 70 -10.86 1.67 5.12
CA LYS A 70 -10.57 2.26 3.81
C LYS A 70 -9.12 2.03 3.40
N LEU A 71 -8.90 1.95 2.08
CA LEU A 71 -7.59 1.91 1.46
C LEU A 71 -7.05 3.35 1.35
N VAL A 72 -5.87 3.58 1.92
CA VAL A 72 -5.18 4.87 1.88
C VAL A 72 -3.78 4.71 1.32
N GLY A 73 -3.21 5.83 0.87
CA GLY A 73 -1.79 5.91 0.57
C GLY A 73 -0.98 6.04 1.85
N PHE A 74 0.29 5.67 1.79
CA PHE A 74 1.26 6.03 2.82
C PHE A 74 2.61 6.40 2.24
N GLU A 75 3.36 7.17 3.02
CA GLU A 75 4.75 7.52 2.78
C GLU A 75 5.56 7.21 4.05
N MET A 76 6.57 6.35 3.94
CA MET A 76 7.48 6.08 5.06
C MET A 76 8.48 7.22 5.22
N LEU A 77 8.77 7.59 6.48
CA LEU A 77 9.83 8.55 6.80
C LEU A 77 11.22 7.89 6.82
N SER A 78 11.28 6.56 6.75
CA SER A 78 12.53 5.79 6.67
C SER A 78 12.81 5.30 5.25
N LYS A 79 14.05 4.84 5.02
CA LYS A 79 14.46 4.21 3.74
C LYS A 79 13.99 2.75 3.62
N ARG A 80 13.31 2.19 4.62
CA ARG A 80 12.85 0.79 4.58
C ARG A 80 11.63 0.69 3.69
N ILE A 81 11.45 -0.49 3.10
CA ILE A 81 10.35 -0.76 2.17
C ILE A 81 9.33 -1.64 2.90
N ALA A 82 8.12 -1.11 3.09
CA ALA A 82 6.99 -1.90 3.54
C ALA A 82 6.49 -2.80 2.40
N ARG A 83 6.08 -4.02 2.72
CA ARG A 83 5.57 -4.99 1.75
C ARG A 83 4.18 -5.45 2.15
N LYS A 84 3.52 -6.18 1.24
CA LYS A 84 2.22 -6.81 1.52
C LYS A 84 2.29 -7.62 2.81
N GLY A 85 1.31 -7.42 3.70
CA GLY A 85 1.20 -8.12 4.98
C GLY A 85 1.88 -7.42 6.16
N ASN A 86 2.71 -6.39 5.94
CA ASN A 86 3.23 -5.58 7.03
C ASN A 86 2.09 -4.91 7.81
N GLU A 87 2.19 -4.87 9.13
CA GLU A 87 1.12 -4.36 10.00
C GLU A 87 1.26 -2.86 10.23
N VAL A 88 0.12 -2.19 10.33
CA VAL A 88 0.04 -0.75 10.61
C VAL A 88 -0.45 -0.53 12.03
N PHE A 89 0.18 0.38 12.76
CA PHE A 89 -0.06 0.65 14.17
C PHE A 89 -0.33 2.12 14.44
N ILE A 90 -1.14 2.39 15.46
CA ILE A 90 -1.29 3.69 16.11
C ILE A 90 -1.16 3.48 17.61
N ALA A 91 -0.27 4.23 18.26
CA ALA A 91 -0.04 4.14 19.71
C ALA A 91 0.16 2.69 20.19
N GLY A 92 0.94 1.90 19.44
CA GLY A 92 1.22 0.48 19.73
C GLY A 92 0.09 -0.51 19.40
N SER A 93 -1.11 -0.04 19.06
CA SER A 93 -2.23 -0.90 18.68
C SER A 93 -2.27 -1.15 17.18
N LYS A 94 -2.42 -2.42 16.77
CA LYS A 94 -2.58 -2.78 15.36
C LYS A 94 -3.93 -2.28 14.84
N ILE A 95 -3.90 -1.49 13.77
CA ILE A 95 -5.09 -0.93 13.14
C ILE A 95 -5.34 -1.44 11.72
N GLY A 96 -4.33 -2.03 11.07
CA GLY A 96 -4.42 -2.31 9.65
C GLY A 96 -3.25 -3.09 9.08
N SER A 97 -3.22 -3.18 7.76
CA SER A 97 -2.16 -3.89 7.03
C SER A 97 -1.87 -3.26 5.68
N VAL A 98 -0.59 -3.36 5.28
CA VAL A 98 -0.08 -2.94 3.99
C VAL A 98 -0.51 -3.94 2.92
N THR A 99 -1.06 -3.44 1.82
CA THR A 99 -1.46 -4.24 0.65
C THR A 99 -0.37 -4.24 -0.41
N SER A 100 0.26 -3.09 -0.61
CA SER A 100 1.33 -2.87 -1.58
C SER A 100 2.33 -1.87 -1.05
N GLY A 101 3.61 -2.03 -1.38
CA GLY A 101 4.63 -1.04 -1.08
C GLY A 101 5.88 -1.23 -1.92
N GLY A 102 6.62 -0.14 -2.11
CA GLY A 102 7.80 -0.10 -2.97
C GLY A 102 8.54 1.22 -2.87
N LEU A 103 9.72 1.29 -3.47
CA LEU A 103 10.47 2.53 -3.61
C LEU A 103 9.92 3.33 -4.80
N SER A 104 9.64 4.60 -4.58
CA SER A 104 9.37 5.57 -5.64
C SER A 104 10.68 6.21 -6.11
N PRO A 105 11.11 5.99 -7.38
CA PRO A 105 12.27 6.69 -7.94
C PRO A 105 12.05 8.21 -8.01
N THR A 106 10.81 8.65 -8.27
CA THR A 106 10.46 10.07 -8.43
C THR A 106 10.52 10.81 -7.10
N LEU A 107 9.93 10.25 -6.05
CA LEU A 107 9.86 10.87 -4.72
C LEU A 107 11.08 10.54 -3.86
N LYS A 108 11.87 9.52 -4.23
CA LYS A 108 12.99 8.96 -3.44
C LYS A 108 12.55 8.49 -2.05
N LYS A 109 11.32 7.97 -1.96
CA LYS A 109 10.68 7.53 -0.70
C LYS A 109 10.03 6.16 -0.88
N SER A 110 9.90 5.44 0.23
CA SER A 110 9.09 4.22 0.29
C SER A 110 7.63 4.60 0.43
N ILE A 111 6.82 4.17 -0.53
CA ILE A 111 5.40 4.52 -0.64
C ILE A 111 4.57 3.26 -0.86
N GLY A 112 3.27 3.35 -0.60
CA GLY A 112 2.38 2.23 -0.84
C GLY A 112 0.95 2.47 -0.44
N PHE A 113 0.20 1.38 -0.31
CA PHE A 113 -1.19 1.36 0.12
C PHE A 113 -1.37 0.46 1.34
N CYS A 114 -2.29 0.85 2.20
CA CYS A 114 -2.71 0.05 3.34
C CYS A 114 -4.19 0.23 3.62
N PHE A 115 -4.81 -0.81 4.19
CA PHE A 115 -6.13 -0.69 4.79
C PHE A 115 -5.99 -0.22 6.23
N VAL A 116 -6.78 0.80 6.57
CA VAL A 116 -6.86 1.38 7.92
C VAL A 116 -8.33 1.63 8.28
N PRO A 117 -8.68 1.84 9.56
CA PRO A 117 -10.03 2.20 9.95
C PRO A 117 -10.47 3.52 9.30
N SER A 118 -11.76 3.66 9.01
CA SER A 118 -12.29 4.81 8.26
C SER A 118 -12.06 6.16 8.94
N GLN A 119 -11.90 6.17 10.27
CA GLN A 119 -11.56 7.36 11.06
C GLN A 119 -10.13 7.89 10.88
N VAL A 120 -9.20 7.11 10.30
CA VAL A 120 -7.82 7.57 10.10
C VAL A 120 -7.78 8.68 9.05
N THR A 121 -7.12 9.79 9.36
CA THR A 121 -7.13 11.00 8.52
C THR A 121 -5.86 11.13 7.67
N LEU A 122 -5.95 11.90 6.58
CA LEU A 122 -4.78 12.22 5.77
C LEU A 122 -3.80 13.08 6.57
N GLY A 123 -2.51 12.81 6.43
CA GLY A 123 -1.45 13.48 7.19
C GLY A 123 -1.20 12.89 8.58
N GLN A 124 -2.06 12.01 9.07
CA GLN A 124 -1.88 11.34 10.36
C GLN A 124 -0.63 10.47 10.37
N SER A 125 0.11 10.52 11.48
CA SER A 125 1.27 9.65 11.73
C SER A 125 0.82 8.27 12.20
N VAL A 126 1.38 7.24 11.61
CA VAL A 126 1.21 5.83 11.95
C VAL A 126 2.58 5.15 11.93
N ASP A 127 2.66 3.94 12.48
CA ASP A 127 3.86 3.11 12.37
C ASP A 127 3.60 1.90 11.49
N ILE A 128 4.58 1.51 10.68
CA ILE A 128 4.56 0.24 9.96
C ILE A 128 5.61 -0.69 10.56
N GLY A 129 5.16 -1.86 11.01
CA GLY A 129 6.02 -2.91 11.54
C GLY A 129 6.70 -3.67 10.40
N ILE A 130 8.04 -3.64 10.36
CA ILE A 130 8.84 -4.41 9.41
C ILE A 130 9.71 -5.40 10.17
N MET A 131 9.59 -6.68 9.81
CA MET A 131 10.46 -7.75 10.31
C MET A 131 11.89 -7.46 9.85
N MET A 132 12.84 -7.44 10.78
CA MET A 132 14.24 -7.62 10.41
C MET A 132 14.37 -9.09 10.00
N GLY A 133 14.63 -9.35 8.71
CA GLY A 133 15.21 -10.65 8.36
C GLY A 133 16.48 -10.82 9.19
N ALA A 134 16.71 -12.01 9.74
CA ALA A 134 17.95 -12.32 10.42
C ALA A 134 19.10 -11.91 9.49
N GLY A 135 19.76 -10.79 9.79
CA GLY A 135 21.03 -10.51 9.17
C GLY A 135 21.92 -11.70 9.49
N MET A 136 22.72 -12.16 8.52
CA MET A 136 23.84 -13.07 8.80
C MET A 136 24.76 -12.38 9.80
N LYS A 137 24.43 -12.45 11.10
CA LYS A 137 25.37 -12.25 12.19
C LYS A 137 26.07 -13.60 12.33
N GLY A 138 27.27 -13.70 11.78
CA GLY A 138 28.20 -14.77 12.11
C GLY A 138 28.65 -14.62 13.57
N GLY A 139 27.79 -15.04 14.49
CA GLY A 139 28.05 -14.99 15.92
C GLY A 139 27.18 -16.03 16.62
N ALA A 140 27.82 -16.84 17.45
CA ALA A 140 27.26 -17.98 18.17
C ALA A 140 26.13 -17.59 19.15
N GLY A 141 24.95 -17.26 18.62
CA GLY A 141 23.70 -17.16 19.38
C GLY A 141 22.94 -18.48 19.26
N GLY A 142 22.61 -19.10 20.40
CA GLY A 142 21.89 -20.37 20.45
C GLY A 142 20.47 -20.27 19.87
N LEU A 143 19.87 -21.44 19.60
CA LEU A 143 18.52 -21.58 19.05
C LEU A 143 17.44 -20.81 19.85
N GLU A 144 17.64 -20.58 21.14
CA GLU A 144 16.70 -19.86 22.01
C GLU A 144 16.67 -18.33 21.72
N ASP A 145 17.83 -17.71 21.43
CA ASP A 145 17.92 -16.28 21.07
C ASP A 145 17.32 -15.99 19.69
N ALA A 146 17.39 -16.98 18.78
CA ALA A 146 16.76 -16.90 17.47
C ALA A 146 15.22 -16.92 17.57
N ILE A 147 14.66 -17.69 18.51
CA ILE A 147 13.21 -17.79 18.73
C ILE A 147 12.67 -16.50 19.38
N LEU A 148 13.36 -15.93 20.39
CA LEU A 148 12.95 -14.67 21.03
C LEU A 148 13.14 -13.42 20.15
N SER A 149 14.02 -13.48 19.15
CA SER A 149 14.25 -12.36 18.21
C SER A 149 13.35 -12.41 16.96
N ALA A 150 12.74 -13.57 16.65
CA ALA A 150 11.93 -13.77 15.45
C ALA A 150 10.65 -12.92 15.41
N ASP A 151 10.10 -12.52 16.56
CA ASP A 151 8.84 -11.76 16.65
C ASP A 151 9.00 -10.23 16.82
N LYS A 152 10.24 -9.73 16.93
CA LYS A 152 10.46 -8.28 17.14
C LYS A 152 10.35 -7.51 15.82
N LYS A 153 9.15 -7.00 15.53
CA LYS A 153 8.92 -6.01 14.47
C LYS A 153 9.50 -4.65 14.89
N THR A 154 10.34 -4.07 14.04
CA THR A 154 10.73 -2.66 14.22
C THR A 154 9.64 -1.78 13.63
N LEU A 155 9.15 -0.83 14.43
CA LEU A 155 8.16 0.15 14.01
C LEU A 155 8.85 1.30 13.29
N TYR A 156 8.37 1.63 12.10
CA TYR A 156 8.89 2.75 11.31
C TYR A 156 7.82 3.84 11.14
N PRO A 157 8.14 5.09 11.49
CA PRO A 157 7.18 6.18 11.38
C PRO A 157 6.84 6.45 9.92
N THR A 158 5.55 6.61 9.68
CA THR A 158 4.92 6.66 8.37
C THR A 158 3.80 7.69 8.40
N ARG A 159 3.62 8.43 7.29
CA ARG A 159 2.54 9.40 7.13
C ARG A 159 1.47 8.85 6.20
N ILE A 160 0.20 8.96 6.60
CA ILE A 160 -0.94 8.63 5.74
C ILE A 160 -1.13 9.70 4.67
N THR A 161 -1.38 9.28 3.44
CA THR A 161 -1.53 10.14 2.27
C THR A 161 -2.73 9.72 1.42
N SER A 162 -3.08 10.53 0.41
CA SER A 162 -4.08 10.12 -0.58
C SER A 162 -3.59 8.95 -1.40
N THR A 163 -4.50 8.16 -1.98
CA THR A 163 -4.15 7.04 -2.87
C THR A 163 -3.43 7.49 -4.16
N ARG A 164 -3.56 8.76 -4.57
CA ARG A 164 -2.64 9.37 -5.53
C ARG A 164 -1.39 9.85 -4.79
N LEU A 165 -0.32 9.06 -4.88
CA LEU A 165 0.91 9.23 -4.11
C LEU A 165 1.86 10.29 -4.70
N TYR A 166 1.90 10.40 -6.03
CA TYR A 166 2.57 11.52 -6.72
C TYR A 166 1.52 12.52 -7.23
N LYS A 167 1.72 13.81 -6.92
CA LYS A 167 0.98 14.92 -7.53
C LYS A 167 1.97 15.77 -8.30
N ARG A 168 1.82 15.82 -9.62
CA ARG A 168 2.53 16.81 -10.44
C ARG A 168 1.92 18.17 -10.12
N ASN A 169 2.71 19.08 -9.55
CA ASN A 169 2.32 20.49 -9.52
C ASN A 169 2.19 20.93 -10.98
N LYS A 170 0.99 21.34 -11.37
CA LYS A 170 0.76 22.03 -12.64
C LYS A 170 1.07 23.50 -12.45
#